data_AF-A0A357YK33-F1
#
_entry.id   AF-A0A357YK33-F1
#
_cell.length_a   1.000
_cell.length_b   1.000
_cell.length_c   1.000
_cell.angle_alpha   90.00
_cell.angle_beta   90.00
_cell.angle_gamma   90.00
#
_symmetry.space_group_name_H-M   'P 1'
#
loop_
_entity.id
_entity.type
_entity.pdbx_description
1 polymer ?
#
loop_
_entity_poly.entity_id
_entity_poly.type
_entity_poly.pdbx_seq_one_letter_code
_entity_poly.pdbx_strand_id
1 'polypeptide(L)' 'SDFSKVKEYMNKSYNENLKENGYWLNILDNKYFYGEDMHTEYLNTLNNITRADIQNFVGEFLNQGNLKTIIMIPNTTE' A
#
# COMPACT_ATOMS: atom_id res chain seq x y z
N SER A 1 11.40 14.37 -5.84
CA SER A 1 10.43 15.07 -6.70
C SER A 1 9.32 14.17 -7.22
N ASP A 2 9.39 12.83 -7.08
CA ASP A 2 8.22 11.94 -7.30
C ASP A 2 7.56 11.50 -5.99
N PHE A 3 8.34 11.17 -4.96
CA PHE A 3 7.83 10.83 -3.62
C PHE A 3 6.81 11.84 -3.07
N SER A 4 7.11 13.14 -3.20
CA SER A 4 6.22 14.20 -2.74
C SER A 4 4.91 14.26 -3.54
N LYS A 5 4.96 13.99 -4.86
CA LYS A 5 3.75 13.95 -5.71
C LYS A 5 2.87 12.76 -5.37
N VAL A 6 3.46 11.60 -5.09
CA VAL A 6 2.72 10.41 -4.63
C VAL A 6 2.03 10.71 -3.31
N LYS A 7 2.74 11.32 -2.34
CA LYS A 7 2.14 11.69 -1.05
C LYS A 7 0.99 12.69 -1.21
N GLU A 8 1.14 13.68 -2.09
CA GLU A 8 0.09 14.64 -2.41
C GLU A 8 -1.13 13.95 -3.05
N TYR A 9 -0.90 13.06 -4.02
CA TYR A 9 -1.96 12.28 -4.65
C TYR A 9 -2.70 11.40 -3.63
N MET A 10 -1.99 10.71 -2.74
CA MET A 10 -2.61 9.89 -1.69
C MET A 10 -3.45 10.72 -0.73
N ASN A 11 -2.99 11.91 -0.32
CA ASN A 11 -3.79 12.85 0.48
C ASN A 11 -5.08 13.27 -0.27
N LYS A 12 -4.98 13.59 -1.56
CA LYS A 12 -6.15 13.95 -2.38
C LYS A 12 -7.13 12.78 -2.50
N SER A 13 -6.63 11.58 -2.83
CA SER A 13 -7.45 10.38 -2.96
C SER A 13 -8.16 10.03 -1.65
N TYR A 14 -7.49 10.16 -0.50
CA TYR A 14 -8.11 9.95 0.81
C TYR A 14 -9.32 10.87 1.03
N ASN A 15 -9.18 12.16 0.72
CA ASN A 15 -10.27 13.13 0.89
C ASN A 15 -11.48 12.81 0.00
N GLU A 16 -11.27 12.28 -1.21
CA GLU A 16 -12.37 11.81 -2.05
C GLU A 16 -13.00 10.52 -1.50
N ASN A 17 -12.19 9.57 -1.02
CA ASN A 17 -12.65 8.31 -0.46
C ASN A 17 -13.55 8.50 0.78
N LEU A 18 -13.38 9.57 1.56
CA LEU A 18 -14.26 9.86 2.70
C LEU A 18 -15.74 10.05 2.31
N LYS A 19 -16.03 10.30 1.03
CA LYS A 19 -17.39 10.46 0.49
C LYS A 19 -17.97 9.14 -0.03
N GLU A 20 -17.18 8.08 -0.10
CA GLU A 20 -17.53 6.81 -0.72
C GLU A 20 -17.98 5.77 0.32
N ASN A 21 -19.14 5.14 0.09
CA ASN A 21 -19.64 4.08 0.98
C ASN A 21 -18.68 2.87 1.04
N GLY A 22 -18.00 2.56 -0.08
CA GLY A 22 -17.05 1.46 -0.13
C GLY A 22 -15.86 1.65 0.81
N TYR A 23 -15.42 2.90 1.01
CA TYR A 23 -14.37 3.22 1.96
C TYR A 23 -14.81 2.91 3.39
N TRP A 24 -15.99 3.40 3.80
CA TRP A 24 -16.51 3.18 5.16
C TRP A 24 -16.82 1.71 5.45
N LEU A 25 -17.36 0.99 4.47
CA LEU A 25 -17.55 -0.47 4.59
C LEU A 25 -16.21 -1.17 4.84
N ASN A 26 -15.16 -0.81 4.09
CA ASN A 26 -13.83 -1.38 4.30
C ASN A 26 -13.25 -1.06 5.69
N ILE A 27 -13.45 0.16 6.21
CA ILE A 27 -13.02 0.52 7.58
C ILE A 27 -13.74 -0.36 8.62
N LEU A 28 -15.05 -0.55 8.47
CA LEU A 28 -15.84 -1.40 9.37
C LEU A 28 -15.42 -2.87 9.28
N ASP A 29 -15.21 -3.38 8.07
CA ASP A 29 -14.78 -4.76 7.85
C ASP A 29 -13.43 -5.03 8.50
N ASN A 30 -12.43 -4.15 8.28
CA ASN A 30 -11.11 -4.32 8.91
C ASN A 30 -11.20 -4.28 10.44
N LYS A 31 -12.02 -3.36 10.97
CA LYS A 31 -12.20 -3.27 12.42
C LYS A 31 -12.87 -4.51 12.99
N TYR A 32 -13.87 -5.05 12.31
CA TYR A 32 -14.63 -6.20 12.77
C TYR A 32 -13.83 -7.51 12.66
N PHE A 33 -13.19 -7.75 11.52
CA PHE A 33 -12.51 -9.03 11.25
C PHE A 33 -11.09 -9.10 11.80
N TYR A 34 -10.35 -7.98 11.78
CA TYR A 34 -8.93 -7.95 12.16
C TYR A 34 -8.66 -7.10 13.41
N GLY A 35 -9.65 -6.35 13.90
CA GLY A 35 -9.48 -5.44 15.05
C GLY A 35 -8.71 -4.15 14.70
N GLU A 36 -8.32 -3.99 13.45
CA GLU A 36 -7.44 -2.94 12.96
C GLU A 36 -8.20 -1.62 12.74
N ASP A 37 -7.58 -0.50 13.13
CA ASP A 37 -8.08 0.84 12.82
C ASP A 37 -7.28 1.42 11.66
N MET A 38 -7.89 1.36 10.47
CA MET A 38 -7.29 1.83 9.23
C MET A 38 -7.62 3.30 8.91
N HIS A 39 -8.35 4.01 9.79
CA HIS A 39 -8.84 5.36 9.53
C HIS A 39 -8.15 6.42 10.40
N THR A 40 -8.19 6.26 11.72
CA THR A 40 -7.91 7.35 12.68
C THR A 40 -6.55 8.01 12.44
N GLU A 41 -5.50 7.21 12.28
CA GLU A 41 -4.13 7.69 12.13
C GLU A 41 -3.63 7.71 10.67
N TYR A 42 -4.51 7.47 9.69
CA TYR A 42 -4.10 7.31 8.29
C TYR A 42 -3.32 8.53 7.77
N LEU A 43 -3.90 9.73 7.88
CA LEU A 43 -3.28 10.96 7.36
C LEU A 43 -2.01 11.33 8.12
N ASN A 44 -2.01 11.13 9.45
CA ASN A 44 -0.84 11.39 10.27
C ASN A 44 0.31 10.48 9.87
N THR A 45 0.04 9.17 9.75
CA THR A 45 1.00 8.16 9.29
C THR A 45 1.53 8.52 7.90
N LEU A 46 0.64 8.70 6.92
CA LEU A 46 1.02 9.05 5.55
C LEU A 46 1.92 10.28 5.48
N ASN A 47 1.60 11.33 6.25
CA ASN A 47 2.33 12.58 6.18
C ASN A 47 3.69 12.52 6.87
N ASN A 48 3.89 11.62 7.82
CA ASN A 48 5.16 11.40 8.52
C ASN A 48 6.11 10.45 7.78
N ILE A 49 5.64 9.66 6.80
CA ILE A 49 6.53 8.81 5.99
C ILE A 49 7.59 9.66 5.29
N THR A 50 8.84 9.22 5.41
CA THR A 50 10.01 9.81 4.76
C THR A 50 10.52 8.92 3.62
N ARG A 51 11.43 9.47 2.80
CA ARG A 51 12.10 8.67 1.76
C ARG A 51 12.96 7.55 2.36
N ALA A 52 13.58 7.82 3.51
CA ALA A 52 14.42 6.86 4.19
C ALA A 52 13.61 5.66 4.67
N ASP A 53 12.40 5.87 5.18
CA ASP A 53 11.51 4.77 5.63
C ASP A 53 11.20 3.82 4.48
N ILE A 54 10.88 4.36 3.29
CA ILE A 54 10.63 3.56 2.10
C ILE A 54 11.90 2.81 1.65
N GLN A 55 13.05 3.48 1.64
CA GLN A 55 14.31 2.85 1.26
C GLN A 55 14.70 1.71 2.20
N ASN A 56 14.54 1.90 3.51
CA ASN A 56 14.84 0.91 4.53
C ASN A 56 13.89 -0.29 4.41
N PHE A 57 12.58 -0.03 4.35
CA PHE A 57 11.58 -1.08 4.19
C PHE A 57 11.83 -1.93 2.94
N VAL A 58 12.07 -1.30 1.78
CA VAL A 58 12.34 -2.02 0.53
C VAL A 58 13.64 -2.82 0.62
N GLY A 59 14.68 -2.26 1.26
CA GLY A 59 15.93 -2.97 1.50
C GLY A 59 15.70 -4.23 2.32
N GLU A 60 15.03 -4.13 3.47
CA GLU A 60 14.70 -5.26 4.34
C GLU A 60 13.81 -6.29 3.63
N PHE A 61 12.78 -5.83 2.91
CA PHE A 61 11.84 -6.68 2.19
C PHE A 61 12.53 -7.53 1.11
N LEU A 62 13.38 -6.92 0.28
CA LEU A 62 14.10 -7.62 -0.79
C LEU A 62 15.20 -8.54 -0.25
N ASN A 63 15.83 -8.18 0.86
CA ASN A 63 16.89 -8.98 1.49
C ASN A 63 16.40 -10.33 2.04
N GLN A 64 15.08 -10.52 2.18
CA GLN A 64 14.51 -11.81 2.59
C GLN A 64 14.77 -12.93 1.57
N GLY A 65 15.12 -12.60 0.32
CA GLY A 65 15.42 -13.59 -0.72
C GLY A 65 14.20 -14.40 -1.18
N ASN A 66 12.99 -14.02 -0.75
CA ASN A 66 11.72 -14.63 -1.14
C ASN A 66 11.34 -14.26 -2.58
N LEU A 67 12.13 -14.72 -3.55
CA LEU A 67 11.94 -14.46 -4.98
C LEU A 67 11.67 -15.77 -5.74
N LYS A 68 10.52 -15.86 -6.41
CA LYS A 68 10.21 -16.94 -7.35
C LYS A 68 9.99 -16.36 -8.73
N THR A 69 10.78 -16.80 -9.71
CA THR A 69 10.63 -16.41 -11.11
C THR A 69 10.01 -17.57 -11.87
N ILE A 70 8.82 -17.35 -12.46
CA ILE A 70 8.14 -18.32 -13.31
C ILE A 70 8.26 -17.82 -14.75
N ILE A 71 8.80 -18.66 -15.62
CA ILE A 71 8.90 -18.39 -17.06
C ILE A 71 8.05 -19.44 -17.76
N MET A 72 7.07 -18.99 -18.54
CA MET A 72 6.31 -19.86 -19.42
C MET A 72 7.03 -19.93 -20.78
N ILE A 73 7.40 -21.13 -21.20
CA ILE A 73 8.05 -21.38 -22.49
C ILE A 73 6.99 -21.99 -23.42
N PRO A 74 6.97 -21.62 -24.72
CA PRO A 74 6.04 -22.18 -25.69
C PRO A 74 6.13 -23.71 -25.76
N ASN A 75 4.98 -24.35 -25.95
CA ASN A 75 4.87 -25.79 -26.09
C ASN A 75 5.30 -26.16 -27.52
N THR A 76 6.46 -26.79 -27.69
CA THR A 76 6.91 -27.30 -28.99
C THR A 76 6.23 -28.64 -29.25
N THR A 77 5.18 -28.66 -30.08
CA THR A 77 4.67 -29.89 -30.68
C THR A 77 5.66 -30.36 -31.75
N GLU A 78 6.36 -31.47 -31.50
CA GLU A 78 6.95 -32.30 -32.56
C GLU A 78 5.87 -33.14 -33.25
#